data_AF-A0AB72YWB1-F1
#
_entry.id   AF-A0AB72YWB1-F1
#
_cell.length_a   1.000
_cell.length_b   1.000
_cell.length_c   1.000
_cell.angle_alpha   90.00
_cell.angle_beta   90.00
_cell.angle_gamma   90.00
#
_symmetry.space_group_name_H-M   'P 1'
#
loop_
_entity.id
_entity.type
_entity.pdbx_description
1 polymer ?
#
loop_
_entity_poly.entity_id
_entity_poly.type
_entity_poly.pdbx_seq_one_letter_code
_entity_poly.pdbx_strand_id
1 'polypeptide(L)'
;MKFKKVLVATAMVGVFATGVVGYGNQADAKVYSQNGLVLHYDANFLEHELSYIDVLLDKNADQATKDNLRSYFADKGLHSIKDIINKAKQDGFDVSKYEHVK
;
A
#
# COMPACT_ATOMS: atom_id res chain seq x y z
N MET A 1 -23.09 26.09 -39.76
CA MET A 1 -21.67 26.23 -39.34
C MET A 1 -21.66 26.36 -37.82
N LYS A 2 -21.55 25.28 -37.02
CA LYS A 2 -20.35 24.67 -36.40
C LYS A 2 -19.22 25.66 -35.98
N PHE A 3 -19.32 26.20 -34.76
CA PHE A 3 -18.18 26.64 -33.93
C PHE A 3 -18.35 25.97 -32.56
N LYS A 4 -17.91 24.71 -32.38
CA LYS A 4 -16.57 24.28 -31.96
C LYS A 4 -15.99 25.05 -30.78
N LYS A 5 -16.10 24.40 -29.61
CA LYS A 5 -15.06 24.24 -28.56
C LYS A 5 -14.38 25.53 -28.07
N VAL A 6 -14.89 26.10 -26.98
CA VAL A 6 -14.03 26.74 -25.98
C VAL A 6 -13.98 25.79 -24.79
N LEU A 7 -12.86 25.09 -24.73
CA LEU A 7 -12.54 24.05 -23.77
C LEU A 7 -12.31 24.71 -22.41
N VAL A 8 -12.87 24.08 -21.38
CA VAL A 8 -12.65 24.32 -19.97
C VAL A 8 -11.14 24.35 -19.67
N ALA A 9 -10.64 25.49 -19.21
CA ALA A 9 -9.34 25.62 -18.58
C ALA A 9 -9.49 26.50 -17.33
N THR A 10 -10.44 26.13 -16.47
CA THR A 10 -10.51 26.67 -15.11
C THR A 10 -9.35 26.06 -14.35
N ALA A 11 -8.36 26.90 -14.05
CA ALA A 11 -7.12 26.54 -13.37
C ALA A 11 -7.38 25.75 -12.08
N MET A 12 -7.08 24.44 -12.10
CA MET A 12 -6.87 23.67 -10.88
C MET A 12 -5.44 23.92 -10.39
N VAL A 13 -5.21 25.11 -9.81
CA VAL A 13 -4.12 25.28 -8.85
C VAL A 13 -4.75 25.07 -7.48
N GLY A 14 -4.90 23.80 -7.11
CA GLY A 14 -5.53 23.41 -5.87
C GLY A 14 -4.90 22.15 -5.34
N VAL A 15 -4.25 22.29 -4.19
CA VAL A 15 -3.81 21.24 -3.27
C VAL A 15 -2.43 20.62 -3.56
N PHE A 16 -1.38 21.27 -3.08
CA PHE A 16 -0.22 20.59 -2.47
C PHE A 16 0.29 21.38 -1.24
N ALA A 17 -0.64 21.91 -0.45
CA ALA A 17 -0.34 22.58 0.82
C ALA A 17 -1.33 22.12 1.89
N THR A 18 -1.35 20.83 2.18
CA THR A 18 -2.03 20.28 3.36
C THR A 18 -0.99 19.64 4.27
N GLY A 19 -0.21 20.49 4.92
CA GLY A 19 0.36 20.15 6.22
C GLY A 19 -0.78 20.20 7.22
N VAL A 20 -1.45 19.06 7.44
CA VAL A 20 -2.46 18.94 8.50
C VAL A 20 -1.84 18.10 9.61
N VAL A 21 -1.52 18.81 10.69
CA VAL A 21 -1.15 18.22 11.98
C VAL A 21 -2.40 17.54 12.53
N GLY A 22 -2.45 16.21 12.47
CA GLY A 22 -3.47 15.39 13.10
C GLY A 22 -2.86 14.55 14.21
N TYR A 23 -2.97 15.00 15.46
CA TYR A 23 -2.79 14.13 16.62
C TYR A 23 -4.09 13.32 16.81
N GLY A 24 -4.22 12.23 16.07
CA GLY A 24 -5.26 11.22 16.27
C GLY A 24 -4.61 9.89 16.63
N ASN A 25 -4.95 9.33 17.79
CA ASN A 25 -4.67 7.92 18.10
C ASN A 25 -5.62 7.03 17.28
N GLN A 26 -5.37 6.98 15.98
CA GLN A 26 -5.72 5.84 15.13
C GLN A 26 -4.38 5.14 14.82
N ALA A 27 -4.40 3.88 14.39
CA ALA A 27 -3.23 3.24 13.78
C ALA A 27 -2.94 3.91 12.43
N ASP A 28 -2.67 5.21 12.51
CA ASP A 28 -2.63 6.18 11.43
C ASP A 28 -1.28 6.00 10.78
N ALA A 29 -1.29 5.48 9.56
CA ALA A 29 -0.08 5.29 8.78
C ALA A 29 0.71 6.60 8.70
N LYS A 30 1.86 6.64 9.37
CA LYS A 30 2.64 7.88 9.51
C LYS A 30 3.44 8.14 8.24
N VAL A 31 3.29 9.34 7.70
CA VAL A 31 4.14 9.85 6.62
C VAL A 31 5.30 10.61 7.24
N TYR A 32 6.49 10.05 7.17
CA TYR A 32 7.71 10.73 7.57
C TYR A 32 8.23 11.51 6.38
N SER A 33 8.28 12.84 6.50
CA SER A 33 8.78 13.74 5.48
C SER A 33 9.82 14.69 6.08
N GLN A 34 10.94 14.89 5.38
CA GLN A 34 11.90 15.95 5.67
C GLN A 34 12.15 16.76 4.40
N ASN A 35 12.19 18.09 4.54
CA ASN A 35 12.51 19.01 3.44
C ASN A 35 11.64 18.83 2.18
N GLY A 36 10.38 18.40 2.33
CA GLY A 36 9.46 18.17 1.21
C GLY A 36 9.63 16.81 0.52
N LEU A 37 10.59 15.98 0.96
CA LEU A 37 10.78 14.61 0.50
C LEU A 37 10.13 13.64 1.49
N VAL A 38 9.23 12.80 0.98
CA VAL A 38 8.67 11.68 1.77
C VAL A 38 9.77 10.64 1.94
N LEU A 39 10.22 10.48 3.18
CA LEU A 39 11.28 9.54 3.56
C LEU A 39 10.74 8.15 3.88
N HIS A 40 9.54 8.08 4.47
CA HIS A 40 8.92 6.81 4.83
C HIS A 40 7.40 6.96 4.86
N TYR A 41 6.71 5.98 4.30
CA TYR A 41 5.26 5.89 4.35
C TYR A 41 4.89 4.55 4.98
N ASP A 42 4.46 4.59 6.23
CA ASP A 42 4.25 3.37 7.06
C ASP A 42 3.06 2.52 6.55
N ALA A 43 2.22 3.06 5.67
CA ALA A 43 1.15 2.30 4.99
C ALA A 43 1.61 1.58 3.72
N ASN A 44 2.87 1.75 3.30
CA ASN A 44 3.39 1.04 2.14
C ASN A 44 3.88 -0.34 2.56
N PHE A 45 3.60 -1.31 1.71
CA PHE A 45 4.22 -2.61 1.74
C PHE A 45 5.73 -2.43 1.62
N LEU A 46 6.49 -3.21 2.38
CA LEU A 46 7.94 -3.20 2.37
C LEU A 46 8.43 -4.38 1.54
N GLU A 47 9.52 -4.19 0.81
CA GLU A 47 10.03 -5.20 -0.13
C GLU A 47 10.30 -6.55 0.57
N HIS A 48 10.82 -6.52 1.80
CA HIS A 48 11.09 -7.73 2.56
C HIS A 48 9.83 -8.50 2.97
N GLU A 49 8.66 -7.86 3.02
CA GLU A 49 7.39 -8.52 3.34
C GLU A 49 6.92 -9.44 2.21
N LEU A 50 7.45 -9.30 0.98
CA LEU A 50 7.21 -10.25 -0.11
C LEU A 50 7.71 -11.65 0.26
N SER A 51 8.83 -11.73 0.99
CA SER A 51 9.36 -13.02 1.46
C SER A 51 8.42 -13.71 2.46
N TYR A 52 7.59 -12.95 3.17
CA TYR A 52 6.58 -13.51 4.08
C TYR A 52 5.45 -14.16 3.30
N ILE A 53 5.12 -13.66 2.11
CA ILE A 53 4.17 -14.31 1.19
C ILE A 53 4.71 -15.68 0.77
N ASP A 54 6.02 -15.79 0.51
CA ASP A 54 6.65 -17.08 0.19
C ASP A 54 6.49 -18.08 1.34
N VAL A 55 6.71 -17.66 2.59
CA VAL A 55 6.54 -18.51 3.78
C VAL A 55 5.07 -18.93 3.96
N LEU A 56 4.12 -18.03 3.68
CA LEU A 56 2.69 -18.32 3.78
C LEU A 56 2.23 -19.32 2.71
N LEU A 57 2.88 -19.35 1.55
CA LEU A 57 2.59 -20.27 0.45
C LEU A 57 3.38 -21.58 0.51
N ASP A 58 4.47 -21.63 1.26
CA ASP A 58 5.26 -22.84 1.45
C ASP A 58 4.48 -23.89 2.24
N LYS A 59 4.28 -25.07 1.65
CA LYS A 59 3.57 -26.19 2.28
C LYS A 59 4.32 -26.74 3.49
N ASN A 60 5.65 -26.63 3.50
CA ASN A 60 6.51 -27.20 4.53
C ASN A 60 6.84 -26.22 5.66
N ALA A 61 6.49 -24.94 5.50
CA ALA A 61 6.69 -23.96 6.54
C ALA A 61 5.82 -24.25 7.77
N ASP A 62 6.42 -24.01 8.93
CA ASP A 62 5.82 -24.24 10.24
C ASP A 62 4.50 -23.47 10.40
N GLN A 63 3.50 -24.14 10.98
CA GLN A 63 2.15 -23.60 11.09
C GLN A 63 2.09 -22.41 12.05
N ALA A 64 2.82 -22.45 13.16
CA ALA A 64 2.85 -21.32 14.10
C ALA A 64 3.49 -20.08 13.46
N THR A 65 4.51 -20.28 12.63
CA THR A 65 5.12 -19.19 11.85
C THR A 65 4.13 -18.58 10.86
N LYS A 66 3.33 -19.40 10.16
CA LYS A 66 2.27 -18.92 9.27
C LYS A 66 1.18 -18.16 10.01
N ASP A 67 0.77 -18.64 11.18
CA ASP A 67 -0.27 -18.00 11.97
C ASP A 67 0.19 -16.64 12.49
N ASN A 68 1.45 -16.53 12.92
CA ASN A 68 2.07 -15.26 13.30
C ASN A 68 2.12 -14.27 12.12
N LEU A 69 2.52 -14.73 10.93
CA LEU A 69 2.53 -13.89 9.73
C LEU A 69 1.12 -13.46 9.32
N ARG A 70 0.11 -14.34 9.44
CA ARG A 70 -1.29 -13.98 9.20
C ARG A 70 -1.77 -12.93 10.19
N SER A 71 -1.41 -13.06 11.46
CA SER A 71 -1.76 -12.04 12.47
C SER A 71 -1.09 -10.70 12.15
N TYR A 72 0.19 -10.72 11.78
CA TYR A 72 0.93 -9.52 11.38
C TYR A 72 0.28 -8.78 10.21
N PHE A 73 -0.16 -9.50 9.18
CA PHE A 73 -0.86 -8.88 8.05
C PHE A 73 -2.29 -8.47 8.43
N ALA A 74 -2.98 -9.21 9.31
CA ALA A 74 -4.30 -8.84 9.79
C ALA A 74 -4.29 -7.52 10.59
N ASP A 75 -3.25 -7.27 11.38
CA ASP A 75 -3.07 -5.99 12.10
C ASP A 75 -2.91 -4.80 11.14
N LYS A 76 -2.47 -5.05 9.90
CA LYS A 76 -2.41 -4.07 8.79
C LYS A 76 -3.69 -4.01 7.95
N GLY A 77 -4.74 -4.73 8.33
CA GLY A 77 -6.00 -4.82 7.59
C GLY A 77 -5.96 -5.74 6.37
N LEU A 78 -4.92 -6.58 6.23
CA LEU A 78 -4.74 -7.53 5.12
C LEU A 78 -5.08 -8.94 5.60
N HIS A 79 -6.34 -9.36 5.43
CA HIS A 79 -6.85 -10.58 6.06
C HIS A 79 -6.66 -11.84 5.21
N SER A 80 -6.47 -11.69 3.89
CA SER A 80 -6.25 -12.82 2.98
C SER A 80 -4.95 -12.69 2.20
N ILE A 81 -4.41 -13.82 1.75
CA ILE A 81 -3.23 -13.86 0.87
C ILE A 81 -3.44 -13.00 -0.39
N LYS A 82 -4.66 -12.97 -0.93
CA LYS A 82 -5.02 -12.14 -2.08
C LYS A 82 -4.95 -10.65 -1.74
N ASP A 83 -5.40 -10.24 -0.55
CA ASP A 83 -5.31 -8.85 -0.12
C ASP A 83 -3.85 -8.41 0.03
N ILE A 84 -3.00 -9.27 0.59
CA ILE A 84 -1.57 -9.04 0.73
C ILE A 84 -0.91 -8.85 -0.64
N ILE A 85 -1.17 -9.75 -1.60
CA ILE A 85 -0.65 -9.66 -2.97
C ILE A 85 -1.17 -8.40 -3.68
N ASN A 86 -2.46 -8.08 -3.53
CA ASN A 86 -3.05 -6.89 -4.14
C ASN A 86 -2.46 -5.60 -3.57
N LYS A 87 -2.19 -5.54 -2.26
CA LYS A 87 -1.54 -4.39 -1.63
C LYS A 87 -0.11 -4.23 -2.12
N ALA A 88 0.67 -5.31 -2.18
CA ALA A 88 2.02 -5.28 -2.74
C ALA A 88 2.03 -4.78 -4.20
N LYS A 89 1.07 -5.23 -5.03
CA LYS A 89 0.91 -4.73 -6.41
C LYS A 89 0.53 -3.26 -6.46
N GLN A 90 -0.39 -2.82 -5.59
CA GLN A 90 -0.82 -1.42 -5.50
C GLN A 90 0.34 -0.49 -5.13
N ASP A 91 1.25 -0.97 -4.29
CA ASP A 91 2.43 -0.23 -3.84
C ASP A 91 3.61 -0.31 -4.82
N GLY A 92 3.42 -0.99 -5.98
CA GLY A 92 4.37 -1.00 -7.08
C GLY A 92 5.36 -2.17 -7.09
N PHE A 93 5.18 -3.18 -6.24
CA PHE A 93 6.01 -4.38 -6.26
C PHE A 93 5.60 -5.34 -7.38
N ASP A 94 6.61 -6.05 -7.93
CA ASP A 94 6.34 -7.14 -8.86
C ASP A 94 5.80 -8.36 -8.12
N VAL A 95 4.54 -8.71 -8.41
CA VAL A 95 3.85 -9.87 -7.86
C VAL A 95 3.64 -10.98 -8.88
N SER A 96 4.34 -10.93 -10.02
CA SER A 96 4.19 -11.91 -11.11
C SER A 96 4.39 -13.36 -10.63
N LYS A 97 5.27 -13.56 -9.64
CA LYS A 97 5.50 -14.85 -8.98
C LYS A 97 4.23 -15.46 -8.36
N TYR A 98 3.28 -14.63 -7.93
CA TYR A 98 2.09 -15.05 -7.16
C TYR A 98 0.79 -15.07 -7.97
N GLU A 99 0.83 -14.86 -9.29
CA GLU A 99 -0.39 -14.85 -10.12
C GLU A 99 -1.17 -16.16 -10.10
N HIS A 100 -0.50 -17.27 -9.80
CA HIS A 100 -1.08 -18.60 -9.67
C HIS A 100 -1.96 -18.78 -8.42
N VAL A 101 -1.91 -17.84 -7.47
CA VAL A 101 -2.66 -17.84 -6.20
C VAL A 101 -4.03 -17.14 -6.35
N LYS A 102 -4.38 -16.72 -7.57
CA LYS A 102 -5.65 -16.04 -7.91
C LYS A 102 -6.92 -16.82 -7.59
#